data_AF-A0A0D2HIY2-F1
#
_entry.id   AF-A0A0D2HIY2-F1
#
_cell.length_a   1.000
_cell.length_b   1.000
_cell.length_c   1.000
_cell.angle_alpha   90.00
_cell.angle_beta   90.00
_cell.angle_gamma   90.00
#
_symmetry.space_group_name_H-M   'P 1'
#
loop_
_entity.id
_entity.type
_entity.pdbx_description
1 polymer ?
#
loop_
_entity_poly.entity_id
_entity_poly.type
_entity_poly.pdbx_seq_one_letter_code
_entity_poly.pdbx_strand_id
1 'polypeptide(L)'
;MRLINTATLDLKEFEGEDVPLYSILSHTWGEDEVTYQDVQAGRAEGKLGYQKIKNACKRAAADGFEYIWIDTCCIDKKSSAELSEAINSMCRWYHEAIVCYAYLADVSSSIADTPTTSGIHCNTPPRSGIPFRKSRWFTRGWTLQELLMPQVVVFLSSDWQEIGTKSSLREVISKITRIPLHFLQGGVDSANIAEKMSWASKRKTKRVEDEAYCLMGLFGVHMPLLYGEGKNAFIRLQEEIMRVSDDHSIFAWKGISHGDPLAKSPAAFKSSGGIKNMHQPTPLTTGITVSSQGIHSKLPVSKWATHGRFHHTLLPCKMGGEPIAIYLEPIPETKHTYRGATRSFSTTFAPDFPNPQDHLVRDICIRRGRRPWRLKKFPLHDAAELGNKELVNFLIGKVAVDSENQFGLTPLFLASENGHLPVARLLLEKGADPNPTNILGETPISVAAKYGHESLVKLLLEKALASPGSDSSKTMLDYAERRRHAILVEALFEARQHRLQSYGH
;
A
#
# COMPACT_ATOMS: atom_id res chain seq x y z
N MET A 1 5.82 -29.29 10.00
CA MET A 1 6.19 -28.73 8.67
C MET A 1 6.56 -29.88 7.75
N ARG A 2 6.20 -29.84 6.46
CA ARG A 2 6.65 -30.84 5.48
C ARG A 2 7.72 -30.26 4.56
N LEU A 3 8.73 -31.05 4.24
CA LEU A 3 9.83 -30.70 3.33
C LEU A 3 10.00 -31.80 2.28
N ILE A 4 10.55 -31.45 1.12
CA ILE A 4 10.87 -32.39 0.05
C ILE A 4 12.35 -32.77 0.17
N ASN A 5 12.65 -34.07 0.18
CA ASN A 5 14.02 -34.55 0.08
C ASN A 5 14.55 -34.26 -1.34
N THR A 6 15.70 -33.59 -1.45
CA THR A 6 16.21 -33.11 -2.74
C THR A 6 16.74 -34.23 -3.64
N ALA A 7 17.07 -35.40 -3.07
CA ALA A 7 17.55 -36.56 -3.81
C ALA A 7 16.41 -37.47 -4.25
N THR A 8 15.48 -37.80 -3.35
CA THR A 8 14.39 -38.76 -3.64
C THR A 8 13.11 -38.09 -4.15
N LEU A 9 12.95 -36.78 -3.94
CA LEU A 9 11.72 -36.01 -4.20
C LEU A 9 10.53 -36.40 -3.30
N ASP A 10 10.77 -37.22 -2.28
CA ASP A 10 9.74 -37.62 -1.33
C ASP A 10 9.44 -36.49 -0.33
N LEU A 11 8.17 -36.42 0.07
CA LEU A 11 7.72 -35.50 1.09
C LEU A 11 7.89 -36.12 2.48
N LYS A 12 8.57 -35.40 3.38
CA LYS A 12 8.82 -35.82 4.76
C LYS A 12 8.28 -34.79 5.74
N GLU A 13 7.69 -35.26 6.83
CA GLU A 13 7.12 -34.43 7.89
C GLU A 13 8.08 -34.31 9.07
N PHE A 14 8.14 -33.11 9.65
CA PHE A 14 8.99 -32.74 10.77
C PHE A 14 8.19 -31.93 11.78
N GLU A 15 8.48 -32.14 13.06
CA GLU A 15 7.79 -31.51 14.18
C GLU A 15 8.78 -30.75 15.08
N GLY A 16 8.34 -29.62 15.64
CA GLY A 16 9.12 -28.88 16.65
C GLY A 16 10.55 -28.54 16.21
N GLU A 17 11.52 -28.90 17.07
CA GLU A 17 12.94 -28.63 16.88
C GLU A 17 13.63 -29.62 15.91
N ASP A 18 12.92 -30.64 15.42
CA ASP A 18 13.47 -31.66 14.51
C ASP A 18 13.54 -31.18 13.04
N VAL A 19 13.15 -29.94 12.76
CA VAL A 19 13.20 -29.37 11.41
C VAL A 19 14.67 -29.17 11.01
N PRO A 20 15.17 -29.87 9.97
CA PRO A 20 16.56 -29.78 9.54
C PRO A 20 16.84 -28.44 8.88
N LEU A 21 18.10 -28.13 8.58
CA LEU A 21 18.42 -27.01 7.70
C LEU A 21 17.76 -27.23 6.32
N TYR A 22 17.09 -26.20 5.82
CA TYR A 22 16.37 -26.28 4.55
C TYR A 22 16.52 -25.01 3.72
N SER A 23 16.31 -25.17 2.42
CA SER A 23 16.10 -24.08 1.47
C SER A 23 14.61 -23.92 1.17
N ILE A 24 14.20 -22.77 0.67
CA ILE A 24 12.80 -22.47 0.37
C ILE A 24 12.62 -21.98 -1.07
N LEU A 25 11.61 -22.48 -1.78
CA LEU A 25 11.23 -21.97 -3.09
C LEU A 25 10.17 -20.88 -2.93
N SER A 26 10.49 -19.67 -3.38
CA SER A 26 9.55 -18.59 -3.61
C SER A 26 9.18 -18.56 -5.09
N HIS A 27 7.89 -18.63 -5.42
CA HIS A 27 7.46 -18.62 -6.81
C HIS A 27 6.08 -17.97 -7.00
N THR A 28 5.75 -17.67 -8.25
CA THR A 28 4.34 -17.42 -8.62
C THR A 28 3.78 -18.66 -9.29
N TRP A 29 2.60 -19.09 -8.84
CA TRP A 29 1.94 -20.27 -9.41
C TRP A 29 1.66 -20.07 -10.90
N GLY A 30 1.98 -21.08 -11.69
CA GLY A 30 1.66 -21.20 -13.11
C GLY A 30 0.52 -22.18 -13.35
N GLU A 31 0.45 -22.67 -14.58
CA GLU A 31 -0.52 -23.69 -14.97
C GLU A 31 -0.09 -25.07 -14.46
N ASP A 32 -1.07 -25.85 -14.01
CA ASP A 32 -0.89 -27.25 -13.59
C ASP A 32 0.24 -27.48 -12.55
N GLU A 33 0.21 -26.68 -11.48
CA GLU A 33 1.08 -26.87 -10.32
C GLU A 33 0.83 -28.22 -9.63
N VAL A 34 1.91 -28.80 -9.10
CA VAL A 34 1.85 -30.00 -8.27
C VAL A 34 1.38 -29.60 -6.87
N THR A 35 0.24 -30.14 -6.47
CA THR A 35 -0.34 -29.95 -5.14
C THR A 35 0.07 -31.07 -4.19
N TYR A 36 -0.15 -30.87 -2.88
CA TYR A 36 0.04 -31.93 -1.89
C TYR A 36 -0.75 -33.21 -2.25
N GLN A 37 -1.98 -33.07 -2.75
CA GLN A 37 -2.81 -34.21 -3.15
C GLN A 37 -2.27 -34.96 -4.36
N ASP A 38 -1.55 -34.27 -5.26
CA ASP A 38 -0.93 -34.92 -6.41
C ASP A 38 0.27 -35.75 -5.99
N VAL A 39 1.05 -35.26 -5.03
CA VAL A 39 2.17 -36.03 -4.43
C VAL A 39 1.63 -37.26 -3.70
N GLN A 40 0.65 -37.09 -2.81
CA GLN A 40 0.04 -38.19 -2.05
C GLN A 40 -0.57 -39.27 -2.94
N ALA A 41 -1.11 -38.88 -4.09
CA ALA A 41 -1.73 -39.82 -5.02
C ALA A 41 -0.79 -40.37 -6.10
N GLY A 42 0.52 -40.06 -6.05
CA GLY A 42 1.49 -40.51 -7.05
C GLY A 42 1.25 -39.94 -8.45
N ARG A 43 0.54 -38.81 -8.57
CA ARG A 43 0.20 -38.16 -9.85
C ARG A 43 1.06 -36.94 -10.18
N ALA A 44 2.00 -36.59 -9.30
CA ALA A 44 2.87 -35.44 -9.48
C ALA A 44 3.60 -35.49 -10.83
N GLU A 45 4.11 -36.66 -11.25
CA GLU A 45 4.96 -36.77 -12.45
C GLU A 45 4.28 -36.38 -13.76
N GLY A 46 2.96 -36.54 -13.83
CA GLY A 46 2.18 -36.20 -15.02
C GLY A 46 1.92 -34.70 -15.19
N LYS A 47 2.33 -33.87 -14.22
CA LYS A 47 2.02 -32.44 -14.20
C LYS A 47 3.14 -31.56 -14.73
N LEU A 48 2.77 -30.45 -15.38
CA LEU A 48 3.73 -29.47 -15.88
C LEU A 48 4.58 -28.87 -14.75
N GLY A 49 3.98 -28.61 -13.58
CA GLY A 49 4.66 -28.08 -12.40
C GLY A 49 5.74 -29.01 -11.82
N TYR A 50 5.77 -30.29 -12.17
CA TYR A 50 6.71 -31.25 -11.61
C TYR A 50 8.15 -30.99 -12.02
N GLN A 51 8.36 -30.55 -13.26
CA GLN A 51 9.70 -30.20 -13.73
C GLN A 51 10.30 -29.04 -12.91
N LYS A 52 9.45 -28.11 -12.47
CA LYS A 52 9.86 -27.01 -11.59
C LYS A 52 10.30 -27.51 -10.21
N ILE A 53 9.59 -28.50 -9.64
CA ILE A 53 10.00 -29.15 -8.37
C ILE A 53 11.34 -29.85 -8.56
N LYS A 54 11.51 -30.63 -9.64
CA LYS A 54 12.77 -31.31 -9.96
C LYS A 54 13.94 -30.33 -10.04
N ASN A 55 13.76 -29.23 -10.76
CA ASN A 55 14.82 -28.22 -10.89
C ASN A 55 15.09 -27.48 -9.57
N ALA A 56 14.07 -27.23 -8.76
CA ALA A 56 14.23 -26.66 -7.42
C ALA A 56 15.07 -27.58 -6.53
N CYS A 57 14.76 -28.88 -6.52
CA CYS A 57 15.51 -29.88 -5.76
C CYS A 57 16.95 -30.02 -6.27
N LYS A 58 17.16 -30.02 -7.59
CA LYS A 58 18.51 -30.01 -8.18
C LYS A 58 19.32 -28.78 -7.74
N ARG A 59 18.72 -27.60 -7.73
CA ARG A 59 19.39 -26.38 -7.27
C ARG A 59 19.73 -26.46 -5.79
N ALA A 60 18.78 -26.86 -4.96
CA ALA A 60 18.99 -27.04 -3.52
C ALA A 60 20.08 -28.07 -3.21
N ALA A 61 20.06 -29.23 -3.88
CA ALA A 61 21.10 -30.26 -3.73
C ALA A 61 22.48 -29.77 -4.17
N ALA A 62 22.57 -29.01 -5.26
CA ALA A 62 23.83 -28.42 -5.72
C ALA A 62 24.41 -27.43 -4.72
N ASP A 63 23.56 -26.72 -3.98
CA ASP A 63 23.95 -25.80 -2.90
C ASP A 63 24.10 -26.52 -1.53
N GLY A 64 23.98 -27.86 -1.51
CA GLY A 64 24.25 -28.69 -0.32
C GLY A 64 23.05 -28.93 0.61
N PHE A 65 21.83 -28.58 0.21
CA PHE A 65 20.63 -28.80 1.01
C PHE A 65 20.01 -30.17 0.75
N GLU A 66 19.81 -30.95 1.82
CA GLU A 66 19.06 -32.22 1.76
C GLU A 66 17.56 -31.98 1.60
N TYR A 67 17.04 -30.85 2.08
CA TYR A 67 15.62 -30.54 2.09
C TYR A 67 15.28 -29.18 1.49
N ILE A 68 14.16 -29.12 0.77
CA ILE A 68 13.57 -27.89 0.25
C ILE A 68 12.08 -27.81 0.58
N TRP A 69 11.61 -26.62 0.95
CA TRP A 69 10.20 -26.33 1.13
C TRP A 69 9.60 -25.67 -0.11
N ILE A 70 8.43 -26.14 -0.55
CA ILE A 70 7.67 -25.60 -1.68
C ILE A 70 6.18 -25.54 -1.33
N ASP A 71 5.59 -24.34 -1.27
CA ASP A 71 4.24 -24.12 -0.73
C ASP A 71 3.14 -24.91 -1.47
N THR A 72 3.31 -25.18 -2.77
CA THR A 72 2.30 -25.89 -3.59
C THR A 72 2.07 -27.31 -3.11
N CYS A 73 3.12 -28.01 -2.67
CA CYS A 73 3.06 -29.42 -2.31
C CYS A 73 3.48 -29.75 -0.87
N CYS A 74 4.05 -28.80 -0.12
CA CYS A 74 4.36 -28.96 1.30
C CYS A 74 3.20 -28.59 2.24
N ILE A 75 2.11 -28.02 1.70
CA ILE A 75 0.92 -27.64 2.47
C ILE A 75 -0.31 -28.34 1.87
N ASP A 76 -1.09 -29.02 2.72
CA ASP A 76 -2.45 -29.43 2.41
C ASP A 76 -3.39 -28.23 2.44
N LYS A 77 -3.55 -27.60 1.29
CA LYS A 77 -4.45 -26.45 1.09
C LYS A 77 -5.95 -26.82 1.14
N LYS A 78 -6.32 -28.10 1.17
CA LYS A 78 -7.71 -28.56 1.37
C LYS A 78 -8.08 -28.65 2.85
N SER A 79 -7.10 -28.85 3.73
CA SER A 79 -7.29 -28.77 5.17
C SER A 79 -7.32 -27.30 5.61
N SER A 80 -8.48 -26.82 6.07
CA SER A 80 -8.60 -25.44 6.58
C SER A 80 -7.75 -25.20 7.83
N ALA A 81 -7.60 -26.22 8.67
CA ALA A 81 -6.73 -26.18 9.85
C ALA A 81 -5.26 -26.04 9.44
N GLU A 82 -4.78 -26.90 8.54
CA GLU A 82 -3.39 -26.86 8.08
C GLU A 82 -3.10 -25.57 7.30
N LEU A 83 -4.01 -25.12 6.44
CA LEU A 83 -3.88 -23.85 5.73
C LEU A 83 -3.75 -22.67 6.71
N SER A 84 -4.55 -22.66 7.78
CA SER A 84 -4.49 -21.64 8.82
C SER A 84 -3.15 -21.65 9.57
N GLU A 85 -2.69 -22.83 9.97
CA GLU A 85 -1.39 -23.00 10.63
C GLU A 85 -0.23 -22.57 9.73
N ALA A 86 -0.28 -22.98 8.46
CA ALA A 86 0.73 -22.68 7.47
C ALA A 86 0.82 -21.17 7.19
N ILE A 87 -0.30 -20.48 7.01
CA ILE A 87 -0.30 -19.03 6.77
C ILE A 87 0.23 -18.26 7.99
N ASN A 88 -0.13 -18.68 9.21
CA ASN A 88 0.39 -18.08 10.43
C ASN A 88 1.89 -18.38 10.66
N SER A 89 2.41 -19.47 10.08
CA SER A 89 3.81 -19.88 10.21
C SER A 89 4.70 -19.45 9.04
N MET A 90 4.14 -19.06 7.91
CA MET A 90 4.87 -18.87 6.66
C MET A 90 6.01 -17.85 6.79
N CYS A 91 5.77 -16.73 7.48
CA CYS A 91 6.80 -15.72 7.71
C CYS A 91 8.02 -16.28 8.46
N ARG A 92 7.76 -17.05 9.53
CA ARG A 92 8.80 -17.76 10.30
C ARG A 92 9.54 -18.76 9.42
N TRP A 93 8.83 -19.54 8.60
CA TRP A 93 9.46 -20.49 7.69
C TRP A 93 10.36 -19.81 6.63
N TYR A 94 10.03 -18.61 6.16
CA TYR A 94 10.94 -17.84 5.30
C TYR A 94 12.11 -17.24 6.09
N HIS A 95 11.90 -16.86 7.34
CA HIS A 95 12.96 -16.33 8.20
C HIS A 95 14.01 -17.39 8.57
N GLU A 96 13.57 -18.61 8.89
CA GLU A 96 14.41 -19.74 9.31
C GLU A 96 15.09 -20.45 8.11
N ALA A 97 14.55 -20.28 6.89
CA ALA A 97 15.18 -20.83 5.69
C ALA A 97 16.56 -20.20 5.45
N ILE A 98 17.56 -21.03 5.16
CA ILE A 98 18.94 -20.57 4.94
C ILE A 98 19.05 -19.79 3.61
N VAL A 99 18.41 -20.30 2.56
CA VAL A 99 18.34 -19.67 1.24
C VAL A 99 16.92 -19.73 0.70
N CYS A 100 16.45 -18.60 0.19
CA CYS A 100 15.23 -18.50 -0.59
C CYS A 100 15.53 -18.38 -2.08
N TYR A 101 15.14 -19.37 -2.87
CA TYR A 101 15.19 -19.32 -4.33
C TYR A 101 13.94 -18.64 -4.87
N ALA A 102 14.06 -17.40 -5.34
CA ALA A 102 12.97 -16.65 -5.97
C ALA A 102 12.93 -16.97 -7.48
N TYR A 103 12.07 -17.90 -7.88
CA TYR A 103 11.89 -18.31 -9.27
C TYR A 103 10.97 -17.36 -10.03
N LEU A 104 11.53 -16.66 -11.01
CA LEU A 104 10.86 -15.66 -11.83
C LEU A 104 10.43 -16.28 -13.17
N ALA A 105 9.25 -16.92 -13.16
CA ALA A 105 8.69 -17.62 -14.32
C ALA A 105 8.44 -16.73 -15.56
N ASP A 106 8.47 -15.41 -15.42
CA ASP A 106 8.27 -14.43 -16.48
C ASP A 106 9.56 -13.70 -16.91
N VAL A 107 10.72 -14.17 -16.46
CA VAL A 107 12.03 -13.60 -16.78
C VAL A 107 12.92 -14.67 -17.41
N SER A 108 13.23 -14.53 -18.70
CA SER A 108 14.20 -15.39 -19.40
C SER A 108 15.60 -14.80 -19.36
N SER A 109 16.63 -15.62 -19.18
CA SER A 109 18.04 -15.20 -19.27
C SER A 109 18.41 -14.67 -20.66
N SER A 110 17.83 -15.25 -21.72
CA SER A 110 18.16 -14.94 -23.13
C SER A 110 17.73 -13.56 -23.61
N ILE A 111 16.86 -12.86 -22.88
CA ILE A 111 16.37 -11.51 -23.23
C ILE A 111 17.23 -10.43 -22.54
N ALA A 112 18.15 -10.82 -21.65
CA ALA A 112 19.06 -9.89 -20.98
C ALA A 112 20.17 -9.36 -21.93
N ASP A 113 20.46 -10.08 -23.02
CA ASP A 113 21.63 -9.86 -23.88
C ASP A 113 21.28 -9.59 -25.36
N THR A 114 20.71 -8.42 -25.67
CA THR A 114 20.94 -7.82 -27.00
C THR A 114 22.05 -6.78 -26.89
N PRO A 115 23.26 -7.06 -27.38
CA PRO A 115 24.35 -6.10 -27.40
C PRO A 115 24.09 -5.07 -28.50
N THR A 116 23.88 -3.81 -28.12
CA THR A 116 24.24 -2.71 -29.02
C THR A 116 25.76 -2.58 -29.00
N THR A 117 26.28 -2.55 -30.21
CA THR A 117 27.66 -2.73 -30.65
C THR A 117 28.72 -1.96 -29.87
N SER A 118 29.89 -2.59 -29.74
CA SER A 118 31.23 -2.06 -29.47
C SER A 118 31.66 -1.77 -28.02
N GLY A 119 32.54 -2.65 -27.52
CA GLY A 119 33.82 -2.24 -26.95
C GLY A 119 33.99 -2.30 -25.43
N ILE A 120 34.95 -3.15 -25.04
CA ILE A 120 35.83 -3.04 -23.87
C ILE A 120 35.30 -3.63 -22.55
N HIS A 121 36.08 -4.60 -22.06
CA HIS A 121 36.07 -5.17 -20.72
C HIS A 121 35.67 -4.18 -19.62
N CYS A 122 34.57 -4.47 -18.93
CA CYS A 122 34.31 -3.96 -17.59
C CYS A 122 33.29 -4.85 -16.86
N ASN A 123 33.61 -5.17 -15.60
CA ASN A 123 32.74 -5.82 -14.63
C ASN A 123 31.52 -4.92 -14.32
N THR A 124 30.57 -4.85 -15.26
CA THR A 124 29.35 -4.04 -15.13
C THR A 124 28.11 -4.93 -15.21
N PRO A 125 27.14 -4.78 -14.30
CA PRO A 125 25.93 -5.59 -14.29
C PRO A 125 25.08 -5.38 -15.55
N PRO A 126 24.24 -6.36 -15.94
CA PRO A 126 23.59 -6.41 -17.26
C PRO A 126 22.70 -5.18 -17.47
N ARG A 127 22.97 -4.43 -18.54
CA ARG A 127 22.38 -3.10 -18.77
C ARG A 127 20.91 -3.09 -19.21
N SER A 128 20.29 -4.22 -19.55
CA SER A 128 18.89 -4.17 -19.99
C SER A 128 17.87 -4.36 -18.86
N GLY A 129 18.14 -5.11 -17.77
CA GLY A 129 17.39 -5.33 -16.49
C GLY A 129 15.86 -5.12 -16.40
N ILE A 130 15.15 -4.95 -17.51
CA ILE A 130 13.75 -4.57 -17.65
C ILE A 130 12.85 -5.78 -17.37
N PRO A 131 13.15 -7.01 -17.88
CA PRO A 131 12.38 -8.19 -17.52
C PRO A 131 12.31 -8.41 -16.00
N PHE A 132 13.46 -8.34 -15.32
CA PHE A 132 13.52 -8.42 -13.85
C PHE A 132 12.64 -7.37 -13.17
N ARG A 133 12.78 -6.09 -13.55
CA ARG A 133 12.00 -4.98 -12.97
C ARG A 133 10.50 -5.11 -13.19
N LYS A 134 10.09 -5.75 -14.27
CA LYS A 134 8.68 -5.96 -14.64
C LYS A 134 8.11 -7.28 -14.14
N SER A 135 8.92 -8.13 -13.48
CA SER A 135 8.46 -9.42 -13.03
C SER A 135 7.25 -9.28 -12.11
N ARG A 136 6.22 -10.07 -12.38
CA ARG A 136 4.99 -10.17 -11.57
C ARG A 136 5.29 -10.56 -10.13
N TRP A 137 6.43 -11.22 -9.87
CA TRP A 137 6.87 -11.57 -8.53
C TRP A 137 6.89 -10.36 -7.59
N PHE A 138 7.34 -9.18 -8.04
CA PHE A 138 7.37 -7.96 -7.22
C PHE A 138 6.00 -7.36 -6.90
N THR A 139 4.95 -7.83 -7.58
CA THR A 139 3.58 -7.30 -7.42
C THR A 139 2.64 -8.27 -6.71
N ARG A 140 3.07 -9.50 -6.43
CA ARG A 140 2.27 -10.47 -5.65
C ARG A 140 2.30 -10.10 -4.17
N GLY A 141 1.19 -10.27 -3.45
CA GLY A 141 1.08 -9.96 -2.01
C GLY A 141 2.13 -10.71 -1.16
N TRP A 142 2.08 -12.04 -1.23
CA TRP A 142 2.89 -12.95 -0.42
C TRP A 142 4.40 -12.76 -0.59
N THR A 143 4.89 -12.37 -1.77
CA THR A 143 6.33 -12.23 -2.03
C THR A 143 7.01 -11.08 -1.27
N LEU A 144 6.26 -10.28 -0.48
CA LEU A 144 6.87 -9.26 0.38
C LEU A 144 7.66 -9.89 1.53
N GLN A 145 7.02 -10.81 2.26
CA GLN A 145 7.69 -11.55 3.32
C GLN A 145 8.78 -12.47 2.75
N GLU A 146 8.55 -13.05 1.56
CA GLU A 146 9.53 -13.91 0.87
C GLU A 146 10.79 -13.13 0.44
N LEU A 147 10.68 -11.80 0.23
CA LEU A 147 11.82 -10.92 -0.02
C LEU A 147 12.55 -10.54 1.27
N LEU A 148 11.78 -10.18 2.30
CA LEU A 148 12.29 -9.49 3.48
C LEU A 148 12.82 -10.44 4.56
N MET A 149 12.16 -11.58 4.76
CA MET A 149 12.42 -12.47 5.89
C MET A 149 13.68 -13.32 5.72
N PRO A 150 13.95 -13.94 4.56
CA PRO A 150 15.15 -14.75 4.39
C PRO A 150 16.40 -13.87 4.41
N GLN A 151 17.49 -14.35 5.01
CA GLN A 151 18.77 -13.64 4.97
C GLN A 151 19.31 -13.60 3.52
N VAL A 152 19.26 -14.74 2.83
CA VAL A 152 19.71 -14.90 1.45
C VAL A 152 18.53 -15.15 0.54
N VAL A 153 18.40 -14.32 -0.51
CA VAL A 153 17.45 -14.54 -1.61
C VAL A 153 18.24 -14.58 -2.90
N VAL A 154 18.10 -15.67 -3.67
CA VAL A 154 18.72 -15.86 -4.99
C VAL A 154 17.61 -15.79 -6.03
N PHE A 155 17.72 -14.88 -6.98
CA PHE A 155 16.74 -14.73 -8.06
C PHE A 155 17.14 -15.61 -9.24
N LEU A 156 16.22 -16.47 -9.65
CA LEU A 156 16.41 -17.42 -10.75
C LEU A 156 15.45 -17.05 -11.89
N SER A 157 15.96 -17.11 -13.13
CA SER A 157 15.14 -16.97 -14.34
C SER A 157 14.27 -18.21 -14.59
N SER A 158 13.37 -18.14 -15.57
CA SER A 158 12.53 -19.25 -16.00
C SER A 158 13.33 -20.47 -16.50
N ASP A 159 14.55 -20.24 -16.95
CA ASP A 159 15.53 -21.26 -17.37
C ASP A 159 16.53 -21.64 -16.26
N TRP A 160 16.23 -21.29 -15.01
CA TRP A 160 17.00 -21.65 -13.80
C TRP A 160 18.42 -21.08 -13.74
N GLN A 161 18.68 -20.01 -14.49
CA GLN A 161 19.93 -19.26 -14.41
C GLN A 161 19.85 -18.21 -13.31
N GLU A 162 20.98 -18.00 -12.63
CA GLU A 162 21.06 -17.00 -11.58
C GLU A 162 21.10 -15.58 -12.18
N ILE A 163 20.14 -14.76 -11.79
CA ILE A 163 20.08 -13.33 -12.15
C ILE A 163 20.93 -12.51 -11.16
N GLY A 164 20.93 -12.92 -9.89
CA GLY A 164 21.66 -12.29 -8.80
C GLY A 164 20.99 -12.52 -7.46
N THR A 165 21.52 -11.90 -6.40
CA THR A 165 21.02 -12.04 -5.04
C THR A 165 20.32 -10.77 -4.56
N LYS A 166 19.54 -10.85 -3.47
CA LYS A 166 18.99 -9.65 -2.81
C LYS A 166 20.08 -8.63 -2.47
N SER A 167 21.27 -9.10 -2.07
CA SER A 167 22.41 -8.23 -1.77
C SER A 167 22.97 -7.56 -3.03
N SER A 168 23.24 -8.32 -4.10
CA SER A 168 23.82 -7.76 -5.33
C SER A 168 22.84 -6.87 -6.11
N LEU A 169 21.54 -7.11 -5.98
CA LEU A 169 20.47 -6.39 -6.68
C LEU A 169 19.75 -5.34 -5.80
N ARG A 170 20.23 -5.05 -4.59
CA ARG A 170 19.55 -4.20 -3.60
C ARG A 170 19.11 -2.83 -4.14
N GLU A 171 19.94 -2.20 -4.98
CA GLU A 171 19.63 -0.90 -5.61
C GLU A 171 18.45 -0.99 -6.58
N VAL A 172 18.41 -2.08 -7.36
CA VAL A 172 17.33 -2.33 -8.31
C VAL A 172 16.06 -2.69 -7.58
N ILE A 173 16.15 -3.56 -6.57
CA ILE A 173 15.02 -3.99 -5.73
C ILE A 173 14.42 -2.79 -5.00
N SER A 174 15.23 -1.96 -4.35
CA SER A 174 14.78 -0.73 -3.67
C SER A 174 14.01 0.19 -4.60
N LYS A 175 14.46 0.39 -5.84
CA LYS A 175 13.74 1.19 -6.84
C LYS A 175 12.38 0.58 -7.22
N ILE A 176 12.29 -0.75 -7.32
CA ILE A 176 11.04 -1.45 -7.67
C ILE A 176 10.05 -1.37 -6.50
N THR A 177 10.49 -1.75 -5.29
CA THR A 177 9.64 -1.99 -4.12
C THR A 177 9.44 -0.74 -3.26
N ARG A 178 10.30 0.28 -3.43
CA ARG A 178 10.42 1.45 -2.56
C ARG A 178 10.86 1.13 -1.13
N ILE A 179 11.45 -0.04 -0.93
CA ILE A 179 12.02 -0.45 0.36
C ILE A 179 13.43 0.16 0.47
N PRO A 180 13.71 0.98 1.49
CA PRO A 180 15.06 1.52 1.72
C PRO A 180 16.14 0.44 1.78
N LEU A 181 17.34 0.75 1.27
CA LEU A 181 18.44 -0.22 1.10
C LEU A 181 18.80 -0.96 2.38
N HIS A 182 18.82 -0.26 3.52
CA HIS A 182 19.16 -0.86 4.81
C HIS A 182 18.17 -1.95 5.23
N PHE A 183 16.87 -1.80 4.93
CA PHE A 183 15.86 -2.83 5.22
C PHE A 183 15.98 -4.08 4.34
N LEU A 184 16.61 -3.97 3.16
CA LEU A 184 16.91 -5.13 2.32
C LEU A 184 18.08 -5.96 2.85
N GLN A 185 18.86 -5.40 3.79
CA GLN A 185 20.00 -6.06 4.43
C GLN A 185 19.68 -6.59 5.83
N GLY A 186 18.49 -6.28 6.37
CA GLY A 186 18.05 -6.69 7.70
C GLY A 186 17.33 -5.55 8.44
N GLY A 187 17.06 -5.72 9.74
CA GLY A 187 16.51 -4.66 10.59
C GLY A 187 15.08 -4.25 10.28
N VAL A 188 14.32 -5.10 9.58
CA VAL A 188 12.90 -4.86 9.24
C VAL A 188 12.04 -4.57 10.48
N ASP A 189 12.40 -5.12 11.64
CA ASP A 189 11.70 -4.90 12.91
C ASP A 189 11.79 -3.46 13.41
N SER A 190 12.81 -2.70 12.99
CA SER A 190 12.96 -1.29 13.33
C SER A 190 12.09 -0.35 12.48
N ALA A 191 11.49 -0.85 11.40
CA ALA A 191 10.60 -0.07 10.57
C ALA A 191 9.26 0.17 11.27
N ASN A 192 8.75 1.40 11.21
CA ASN A 192 7.42 1.71 11.71
C ASN A 192 6.32 1.08 10.85
N ILE A 193 5.12 1.01 11.40
CA ILE A 193 3.96 0.37 10.76
C ILE A 193 3.66 1.00 9.40
N ALA A 194 3.70 2.33 9.31
CA ALA A 194 3.40 3.04 8.07
C ALA A 194 4.42 2.74 6.97
N GLU A 195 5.70 2.63 7.30
CA GLU A 195 6.75 2.20 6.38
C GLU A 195 6.47 0.79 5.87
N LYS A 196 6.23 -0.17 6.76
CA LYS A 196 5.91 -1.57 6.41
C LYS A 196 4.68 -1.67 5.51
N MET A 197 3.59 -0.97 5.85
CA MET A 197 2.37 -0.91 5.04
C MET A 197 2.63 -0.30 3.65
N SER A 198 3.49 0.71 3.56
CA SER A 198 3.83 1.36 2.29
C SER A 198 4.50 0.40 1.29
N TRP A 199 5.29 -0.56 1.78
CA TRP A 199 5.95 -1.58 0.94
C TRP A 199 4.96 -2.59 0.35
N ALA A 200 3.81 -2.76 0.99
CA ALA A 200 2.70 -3.58 0.52
C ALA A 200 1.73 -2.82 -0.41
N SER A 201 1.78 -1.48 -0.44
CA SER A 201 0.78 -0.62 -1.10
C SER A 201 0.54 -0.85 -2.60
N LYS A 202 1.51 -1.46 -3.31
CA LYS A 202 1.41 -1.77 -4.75
C LYS A 202 1.21 -3.25 -5.04
N ARG A 203 1.11 -4.09 -4.01
CA ARG A 203 0.99 -5.53 -4.16
C ARG A 203 -0.48 -5.92 -4.32
N LYS A 204 -0.70 -7.05 -4.99
CA LYS A 204 -2.02 -7.59 -5.32
C LYS A 204 -2.12 -9.03 -4.86
N THR A 205 -3.29 -9.37 -4.36
CA THR A 205 -3.65 -10.73 -3.96
C THR A 205 -4.82 -11.23 -4.77
N LYS A 206 -5.02 -12.56 -4.77
CA LYS A 206 -6.15 -13.17 -5.48
C LYS A 206 -7.46 -12.97 -4.73
N ARG A 207 -7.44 -13.14 -3.41
CA ARG A 207 -8.56 -12.83 -2.52
C ARG A 207 -8.30 -11.51 -1.81
N VAL A 208 -9.36 -10.76 -1.55
CA VAL A 208 -9.25 -9.45 -0.88
C VAL A 208 -8.75 -9.60 0.56
N GLU A 209 -9.11 -10.68 1.24
CA GLU A 209 -8.67 -10.94 2.62
C GLU A 209 -7.18 -11.25 2.71
N ASP A 210 -6.61 -11.84 1.65
CA ASP A 210 -5.18 -12.14 1.60
C ASP A 210 -4.32 -10.84 1.64
N GLU A 211 -4.88 -9.66 1.31
CA GLU A 211 -4.19 -8.37 1.51
C GLU A 211 -3.82 -8.15 2.99
N ALA A 212 -4.58 -8.76 3.91
CA ALA A 212 -4.30 -8.76 5.33
C ALA A 212 -3.44 -9.95 5.74
N TYR A 213 -3.83 -11.17 5.31
CA TYR A 213 -3.19 -12.40 5.77
C TYR A 213 -1.72 -12.49 5.35
N CYS A 214 -1.36 -11.97 4.17
CA CYS A 214 0.03 -11.98 3.71
C CYS A 214 0.94 -10.99 4.46
N LEU A 215 0.39 -10.18 5.37
CA LEU A 215 1.13 -9.20 6.17
C LEU A 215 1.24 -9.57 7.65
N MET A 216 0.47 -10.55 8.13
CA MET A 216 0.44 -10.94 9.55
C MET A 216 1.83 -11.16 10.12
N GLY A 217 2.65 -11.95 9.42
CA GLY A 217 4.00 -12.25 9.86
C GLY A 217 4.96 -11.06 9.81
N LEU A 218 4.80 -10.11 8.88
CA LEU A 218 5.62 -8.89 8.82
C LEU A 218 5.40 -7.99 10.05
N PHE A 219 4.23 -8.12 10.69
CA PHE A 219 3.86 -7.40 11.91
C PHE A 219 3.90 -8.26 13.17
N GLY A 220 4.28 -9.54 13.08
CA GLY A 220 4.34 -10.43 14.23
C GLY A 220 2.97 -10.69 14.90
N VAL A 221 1.88 -10.65 14.12
CA VAL A 221 0.52 -10.90 14.63
C VAL A 221 -0.05 -12.19 14.09
N HIS A 222 -1.02 -12.75 14.81
CA HIS A 222 -1.73 -13.96 14.41
C HIS A 222 -3.24 -13.70 14.45
N MET A 223 -3.97 -14.14 13.43
CA MET A 223 -5.43 -14.08 13.46
C MET A 223 -6.09 -15.20 12.64
N PRO A 224 -7.31 -15.63 13.01
CA PRO A 224 -8.05 -16.64 12.25
C PRO A 224 -8.38 -16.19 10.82
N LEU A 225 -8.28 -17.11 9.86
CA LEU A 225 -8.63 -16.87 8.47
C LEU A 225 -10.16 -16.97 8.28
N LEU A 226 -10.84 -15.84 8.09
CA LEU A 226 -12.26 -15.77 7.79
C LEU A 226 -12.49 -15.30 6.34
N TYR A 227 -12.38 -16.21 5.38
CA TYR A 227 -12.69 -15.90 3.99
C TYR A 227 -14.17 -15.57 3.81
N GLY A 228 -14.46 -14.45 3.13
CA GLY A 228 -15.81 -13.88 2.96
C GLY A 228 -16.03 -12.59 3.75
N GLU A 229 -15.13 -12.21 4.66
CA GLU A 229 -15.24 -10.96 5.43
C GLU A 229 -14.79 -9.73 4.63
N GLY A 230 -14.19 -9.91 3.45
CA GLY A 230 -13.80 -8.83 2.57
C GLY A 230 -12.72 -7.92 3.18
N LYS A 231 -12.90 -6.61 3.00
CA LYS A 231 -11.98 -5.58 3.54
C LYS A 231 -11.93 -5.51 5.07
N ASN A 232 -12.81 -6.24 5.78
CA ASN A 232 -12.76 -6.31 7.24
C ASN A 232 -11.53 -7.09 7.74
N ALA A 233 -10.98 -8.00 6.93
CA ALA A 233 -9.74 -8.71 7.26
C ALA A 233 -8.58 -7.72 7.53
N PHE A 234 -8.46 -6.68 6.69
CA PHE A 234 -7.41 -5.67 6.85
C PHE A 234 -7.67 -4.72 8.03
N ILE A 235 -8.92 -4.53 8.42
CA ILE A 235 -9.26 -3.79 9.64
C ILE A 235 -8.86 -4.60 10.87
N ARG A 236 -9.18 -5.89 10.89
CA ARG A 236 -8.76 -6.80 11.97
C ARG A 236 -7.25 -6.91 12.08
N LEU A 237 -6.53 -6.95 10.96
CA LEU A 237 -5.07 -6.90 10.97
C LEU A 237 -4.57 -5.67 11.74
N GLN A 238 -5.08 -4.48 11.42
CA GLN A 238 -4.69 -3.26 12.15
C GLN A 238 -5.06 -3.31 13.64
N GLU A 239 -6.20 -3.90 13.99
CA GLU A 239 -6.60 -4.10 15.39
C GLU A 239 -5.63 -5.03 16.13
N GLU A 240 -5.23 -6.15 15.52
CA GLU A 240 -4.24 -7.07 16.10
C GLU A 240 -2.86 -6.43 16.20
N ILE A 241 -2.45 -5.62 15.21
CA ILE A 241 -1.19 -4.86 15.29
C ILE A 241 -1.21 -3.90 16.49
N MET A 242 -2.31 -3.19 16.71
CA MET A 242 -2.46 -2.28 17.86
C MET A 242 -2.53 -3.01 19.21
N ARG A 243 -2.72 -4.33 19.26
CA ARG A 243 -2.63 -5.09 20.53
C ARG A 243 -1.18 -5.35 20.94
N VAL A 244 -0.24 -5.32 20.00
CA VAL A 244 1.17 -5.67 20.22
C VAL A 244 2.12 -4.51 19.92
N SER A 245 1.60 -3.33 19.55
CA SER A 245 2.40 -2.19 19.13
C SER A 245 1.77 -0.86 19.56
N ASP A 246 2.62 0.04 20.05
CA ASP A 246 2.28 1.43 20.39
C ASP A 246 2.66 2.42 19.28
N ASP A 247 2.91 1.93 18.07
CA ASP A 247 3.33 2.75 16.94
C ASP A 247 2.13 3.47 16.28
N HIS A 248 1.95 4.73 16.64
CA HIS A 248 0.88 5.58 16.08
C HIS A 248 1.00 5.86 14.58
N SER A 249 2.10 5.49 13.91
CA SER A 249 2.20 5.58 12.45
C SER A 249 1.13 4.74 11.74
N ILE A 250 0.48 3.79 12.41
CA ILE A 250 -0.69 3.07 11.90
C ILE A 250 -1.84 4.01 11.47
N PHE A 251 -1.96 5.21 12.07
CA PHE A 251 -2.95 6.21 11.68
C PHE A 251 -2.47 7.13 10.54
N ALA A 252 -1.21 7.02 10.13
CA ALA A 252 -0.58 7.89 9.13
C ALA A 252 -0.80 7.38 7.69
N TRP A 253 -2.05 7.07 7.37
CA TRP A 253 -2.51 6.74 6.03
C TRP A 253 -3.25 7.91 5.38
N LYS A 254 -3.46 7.84 4.07
CA LYS A 254 -4.18 8.83 3.26
C LYS A 254 -5.34 8.18 2.53
N GLY A 255 -6.45 8.89 2.44
CA GLY A 255 -7.69 8.46 1.81
C GLY A 255 -8.86 9.17 2.48
N ILE A 256 -10.09 8.81 2.12
CA ILE A 256 -11.26 9.35 2.79
C ILE A 256 -11.84 8.28 3.67
N SER A 257 -11.91 8.61 4.96
CA SER A 257 -12.57 7.77 5.92
C SER A 257 -13.96 8.31 6.21
N HIS A 258 -14.96 7.48 5.99
CA HIS A 258 -16.38 7.77 6.28
C HIS A 258 -16.70 7.73 7.78
N GLY A 259 -15.77 8.15 8.63
CA GLY A 259 -15.82 8.03 10.09
C GLY A 259 -15.12 6.78 10.64
N ASP A 260 -14.26 6.11 9.86
CA ASP A 260 -13.49 4.93 10.30
C ASP A 260 -12.01 5.33 10.48
N PRO A 261 -11.40 5.17 11.67
CA PRO A 261 -10.00 5.55 11.87
C PRO A 261 -8.98 4.66 11.15
N LEU A 262 -9.40 3.50 10.64
CA LEU A 262 -8.51 2.47 10.10
C LEU A 262 -8.60 2.39 8.58
N ALA A 263 -7.45 2.15 7.95
CA ALA A 263 -7.33 2.03 6.51
C ALA A 263 -8.07 0.78 6.01
N LYS A 264 -8.53 0.80 4.76
CA LYS A 264 -9.24 -0.34 4.14
C LYS A 264 -8.34 -1.27 3.34
N SER A 265 -7.11 -0.86 3.05
CA SER A 265 -6.07 -1.66 2.40
C SER A 265 -4.69 -1.01 2.58
N PRO A 266 -3.58 -1.74 2.31
CA PRO A 266 -2.23 -1.16 2.32
C PRO A 266 -2.04 -0.01 1.32
N ALA A 267 -2.86 0.06 0.27
CA ALA A 267 -2.79 1.12 -0.74
C ALA A 267 -2.94 2.52 -0.13
N ALA A 268 -3.67 2.65 0.98
CA ALA A 268 -3.82 3.90 1.73
C ALA A 268 -2.50 4.43 2.31
N PHE A 269 -1.48 3.57 2.45
CA PHE A 269 -0.14 3.91 2.95
C PHE A 269 0.89 4.16 1.82
N LYS A 270 0.46 4.26 0.55
CA LYS A 270 1.37 4.43 -0.61
C LYS A 270 2.33 5.62 -0.49
N SER A 271 1.93 6.66 0.23
CA SER A 271 2.72 7.88 0.46
C SER A 271 3.37 7.93 1.84
N SER A 272 3.35 6.83 2.59
CA SER A 272 3.76 6.78 4.00
C SER A 272 5.17 6.19 4.21
N GLY A 273 5.87 5.82 3.14
CA GLY A 273 7.20 5.19 3.23
C GLY A 273 8.35 6.10 3.70
N GLY A 274 8.12 7.40 3.86
CA GLY A 274 9.10 8.36 4.39
C GLY A 274 8.83 8.78 5.84
N ILE A 275 7.87 8.13 6.51
CA ILE A 275 7.50 8.45 7.89
C ILE A 275 8.57 7.93 8.83
N LYS A 276 8.89 8.74 9.85
CA LYS A 276 9.82 8.40 10.92
C LYS A 276 9.19 8.73 12.28
N ASN A 277 9.43 7.87 13.25
CA ASN A 277 9.03 8.13 14.63
C ASN A 277 9.87 9.28 15.20
N MET A 278 9.28 10.09 16.07
CA MET A 278 10.01 11.17 16.74
C MET A 278 10.81 10.59 17.91
N HIS A 279 12.12 10.86 17.96
CA HIS A 279 13.04 10.32 18.97
C HIS A 279 12.82 10.85 20.40
N GLN A 280 11.93 11.83 20.59
CA GLN A 280 11.58 12.30 21.93
C GLN A 280 10.36 11.53 22.42
N PRO A 281 10.45 10.82 23.56
CA PRO A 281 9.25 10.47 24.29
C PRO A 281 8.65 11.80 24.75
N THR A 282 7.60 12.28 24.10
CA THR A 282 6.67 13.15 24.82
C THR A 282 6.28 12.36 26.07
N PRO A 283 6.53 12.83 27.31
CA PRO A 283 6.25 12.08 28.55
C PRO A 283 4.76 11.73 28.78
N LEU A 284 3.92 11.99 27.78
CA LEU A 284 2.48 12.14 27.88
C LEU A 284 1.71 11.21 26.92
N THR A 285 2.36 10.60 25.93
CA THR A 285 1.71 9.65 25.01
C THR A 285 1.84 8.23 25.54
N THR A 286 0.75 7.64 26.05
CA THR A 286 0.67 6.21 26.41
C THR A 286 0.21 5.38 25.22
N GLY A 287 0.42 4.06 25.34
CA GLY A 287 0.13 3.07 24.31
C GLY A 287 -1.28 3.05 23.74
N ILE A 288 -1.45 2.31 22.65
CA ILE A 288 -2.72 2.18 21.94
C ILE A 288 -3.52 1.04 22.59
N THR A 289 -4.81 1.23 22.83
CA THR A 289 -5.67 0.15 23.35
C THR A 289 -6.96 0.05 22.54
N VAL A 290 -7.27 -1.16 22.07
CA VAL A 290 -8.50 -1.44 21.30
C VAL A 290 -9.56 -2.07 22.20
N SER A 291 -10.76 -1.47 22.24
CA SER A 291 -11.90 -1.95 23.02
C SER A 291 -13.19 -1.97 22.19
N SER A 292 -14.27 -2.51 22.76
CA SER A 292 -15.62 -2.47 22.15
C SER A 292 -16.17 -1.05 21.95
N GLN A 293 -15.63 -0.05 22.67
CA GLN A 293 -16.01 1.35 22.57
C GLN A 293 -15.29 2.06 21.41
N GLY A 294 -14.06 1.65 21.11
CA GLY A 294 -13.19 2.29 20.13
C GLY A 294 -11.70 2.08 20.43
N ILE A 295 -10.89 2.86 19.74
CA ILE A 295 -9.43 2.91 19.89
C ILE A 295 -9.11 4.01 20.90
N HIS A 296 -8.44 3.66 21.99
CA HIS A 296 -8.01 4.57 23.04
C HIS A 296 -6.53 4.90 22.88
N SER A 297 -6.20 6.16 23.09
CA SER A 297 -4.81 6.66 23.04
C SER A 297 -4.71 7.96 23.81
N LYS A 298 -3.55 8.26 24.40
CA LYS A 298 -3.25 9.59 24.94
C LYS A 298 -2.52 10.41 23.89
N LEU A 299 -3.19 11.42 23.35
CA LEU A 299 -2.62 12.27 22.32
C LEU A 299 -2.93 13.76 22.54
N PRO A 300 -2.05 14.66 22.06
CA PRO A 300 -2.28 16.10 22.06
C PRO A 300 -3.46 16.49 21.16
N VAL A 301 -4.55 17.02 21.71
CA VAL A 301 -5.73 17.44 20.92
C VAL A 301 -5.97 18.94 20.99
N SER A 302 -6.14 19.55 19.83
CA SER A 302 -6.49 20.96 19.69
C SER A 302 -7.72 21.18 18.78
N LYS A 303 -8.41 22.29 19.01
CA LYS A 303 -9.57 22.71 18.21
C LYS A 303 -9.08 23.37 16.92
N TRP A 304 -9.78 23.15 15.82
CA TRP A 304 -9.50 23.86 14.58
C TRP A 304 -10.17 25.24 14.58
N ALA A 305 -9.38 26.31 14.46
CA ALA A 305 -9.84 27.69 14.63
C ALA A 305 -10.86 28.16 13.58
N THR A 306 -10.70 27.77 12.30
CA THR A 306 -11.47 28.35 11.19
C THR A 306 -12.84 27.70 10.93
N HIS A 307 -13.14 26.52 11.48
CA HIS A 307 -14.39 25.81 11.18
C HIS A 307 -15.14 25.25 12.40
N GLY A 308 -14.53 25.23 13.60
CA GLY A 308 -15.16 24.84 14.88
C GLY A 308 -15.70 23.41 15.00
N ARG A 309 -15.82 22.69 13.88
CA ARG A 309 -16.49 21.39 13.74
C ARG A 309 -15.56 20.20 13.95
N PHE A 310 -14.26 20.39 13.72
CA PHE A 310 -13.26 19.33 13.82
C PHE A 310 -12.16 19.70 14.80
N HIS A 311 -11.63 18.69 15.46
CA HIS A 311 -10.39 18.75 16.22
C HIS A 311 -9.28 18.10 15.41
N HIS A 312 -8.04 18.32 15.79
CA HIS A 312 -6.90 17.60 15.24
C HIS A 312 -6.02 17.08 16.38
N THR A 313 -5.27 16.03 16.09
CA THR A 313 -4.25 15.50 16.99
C THR A 313 -2.96 15.25 16.24
N LEU A 314 -1.84 15.57 16.87
CA LEU A 314 -0.52 15.26 16.36
C LEU A 314 -0.17 13.81 16.71
N LEU A 315 0.36 13.07 15.73
CA LEU A 315 0.95 11.76 15.93
C LEU A 315 2.42 11.94 16.31
N PRO A 316 3.00 11.03 17.12
CA PRO A 316 4.44 11.02 17.46
C PRO A 316 5.34 10.58 16.28
N CYS A 317 5.02 11.00 15.07
CA CYS A 317 5.75 10.69 13.85
C CYS A 317 5.74 11.89 12.88
N LYS A 318 6.75 11.92 12.00
CA LYS A 318 6.99 13.00 11.05
C LYS A 318 7.36 12.49 9.68
N MET A 319 7.15 13.30 8.64
CA MET A 319 7.56 13.02 7.27
C MET A 319 8.28 14.24 6.70
N GLY A 320 9.52 14.08 6.26
CA GLY A 320 10.31 15.21 5.73
C GLY A 320 10.58 16.33 6.73
N GLY A 321 10.64 16.00 8.04
CA GLY A 321 10.79 16.97 9.13
C GLY A 321 9.48 17.47 9.73
N GLU A 322 8.37 17.28 9.04
CA GLU A 322 7.07 17.83 9.40
C GLU A 322 6.23 16.84 10.23
N PRO A 323 5.71 17.24 11.41
CA PRO A 323 4.74 16.45 12.16
C PRO A 323 3.53 16.02 11.34
N ILE A 324 3.00 14.84 11.66
CA ILE A 324 1.80 14.30 11.04
C ILE A 324 0.61 14.52 11.97
N ALA A 325 -0.48 15.06 11.43
CA ALA A 325 -1.75 15.23 12.15
C ALA A 325 -2.87 14.38 11.54
N ILE A 326 -3.86 14.02 12.36
CA ILE A 326 -5.13 13.42 11.91
C ILE A 326 -6.31 14.26 12.40
N TYR A 327 -7.42 14.23 11.64
CA TYR A 327 -8.66 14.92 12.04
C TYR A 327 -9.55 14.02 12.89
N LEU A 328 -10.20 14.67 13.84
CA LEU A 328 -11.09 14.06 14.80
C LEU A 328 -12.41 14.84 14.79
N GLU A 329 -13.52 14.18 14.46
CA GLU A 329 -14.85 14.78 14.57
C GLU A 329 -15.37 14.55 16.00
N PRO A 330 -15.55 15.59 16.84
CA PRO A 330 -16.09 15.43 18.19
C PRO A 330 -17.49 14.83 18.15
N ILE A 331 -17.79 13.92 19.07
CA ILE A 331 -19.15 13.42 19.27
C ILE A 331 -19.80 14.27 20.37
N PRO A 332 -20.85 15.06 20.05
CA PRO A 332 -21.36 16.13 20.94
C PRO A 332 -21.71 15.68 22.36
N GLU A 333 -22.19 14.44 22.51
CA GLU A 333 -22.70 13.92 23.79
C GLU A 333 -21.62 13.23 24.66
N THR A 334 -20.38 13.14 24.18
CA THR A 334 -19.32 12.37 24.85
C THR A 334 -18.02 13.16 24.94
N LYS A 335 -17.51 13.32 26.17
CA LYS A 335 -16.20 13.96 26.40
C LYS A 335 -15.09 13.14 25.74
N HIS A 336 -14.16 13.83 25.08
CA HIS A 336 -12.94 13.26 24.49
C HIS A 336 -13.14 12.05 23.58
N THR A 337 -14.33 11.94 23.00
CA THR A 337 -14.68 10.85 22.11
C THR A 337 -14.91 11.43 20.71
N TYR A 338 -14.32 10.78 19.73
CA TYR A 338 -14.21 11.28 18.38
C TYR A 338 -14.61 10.22 17.36
N ARG A 339 -15.10 10.62 16.19
CA ARG A 339 -15.05 9.77 15.00
C ARG A 339 -13.73 10.05 14.28
N GLY A 340 -13.06 8.98 13.86
CA GLY A 340 -11.82 9.11 13.09
C GLY A 340 -12.12 9.62 11.69
N ALA A 341 -11.44 10.68 11.26
CA ALA A 341 -11.53 11.24 9.92
C ALA A 341 -10.10 11.42 9.39
N THR A 342 -9.49 10.39 8.82
CA THR A 342 -8.09 10.48 8.44
C THR A 342 -7.94 11.03 7.04
N ARG A 343 -7.40 12.24 6.96
CA ARG A 343 -6.56 12.68 5.84
C ARG A 343 -5.29 13.23 6.46
N SER A 344 -4.22 12.43 6.49
CA SER A 344 -2.94 12.88 7.08
C SER A 344 -2.32 13.99 6.24
N PHE A 345 -1.90 15.08 6.89
CA PHE A 345 -1.24 16.21 6.26
C PHE A 345 0.00 16.63 7.06
N SER A 346 0.90 17.32 6.37
CA SER A 346 2.09 17.94 6.97
C SER A 346 1.68 19.31 7.55
N THR A 347 2.12 19.60 8.77
CA THR A 347 1.76 20.78 9.58
C THR A 347 2.12 22.13 8.97
N THR A 348 2.99 22.18 7.96
CA THR A 348 3.41 23.44 7.29
C THR A 348 2.35 24.07 6.39
N PHE A 349 1.20 23.42 6.20
CA PHE A 349 0.26 23.77 5.13
C PHE A 349 -1.08 24.38 5.56
N ALA A 350 -1.26 24.72 6.84
CA ALA A 350 -2.42 25.46 7.31
C ALA A 350 -1.99 26.71 8.12
N PRO A 351 -2.40 27.93 7.71
CA PRO A 351 -1.97 29.18 8.34
C PRO A 351 -2.47 29.36 9.79
N ASP A 352 -3.40 28.52 10.25
CA ASP A 352 -4.03 28.61 11.57
C ASP A 352 -3.61 27.48 12.54
N PHE A 353 -2.45 26.84 12.32
CA PHE A 353 -2.02 25.80 13.27
C PHE A 353 -1.75 26.41 14.64
N PRO A 354 -2.48 25.99 15.69
CA PRO A 354 -2.21 26.47 17.04
C PRO A 354 -0.80 26.07 17.45
N ASN A 355 -0.16 26.89 18.28
CA ASN A 355 1.18 26.64 18.76
C ASN A 355 1.23 25.21 19.36
N PRO A 356 2.27 24.40 19.10
CA PRO A 356 2.45 23.10 19.77
C PRO A 356 2.28 23.18 21.30
N GLN A 357 2.52 24.34 21.91
CA GLN A 357 2.27 24.62 23.32
C GLN A 357 0.78 24.66 23.75
N ASP A 358 -0.16 24.88 22.83
CA ASP A 358 -1.62 24.88 23.10
C ASP A 358 -2.23 23.46 23.13
N HIS A 359 -1.42 22.44 22.81
CA HIS A 359 -1.87 21.07 22.71
C HIS A 359 -1.89 20.39 24.08
N LEU A 360 -3.06 20.36 24.71
CA LEU A 360 -3.25 19.57 25.92
C LEU A 360 -3.35 18.08 25.54
N VAL A 361 -2.52 17.25 26.17
CA VAL A 361 -2.61 15.80 26.03
C VAL A 361 -3.85 15.30 26.75
N ARG A 362 -4.64 14.46 26.05
CA ARG A 362 -5.90 13.92 26.56
C ARG A 362 -5.99 12.44 26.25
N ASP A 363 -6.62 11.69 27.15
CA ASP A 363 -7.18 10.38 26.83
C ASP A 363 -8.30 10.57 25.82
N ILE A 364 -8.11 10.05 24.61
CA ILE A 364 -9.10 10.11 23.55
C ILE A 364 -9.58 8.73 23.16
N CYS A 365 -10.88 8.64 22.86
CA CYS A 365 -11.50 7.45 22.29
C CYS A 365 -11.94 7.73 20.87
N ILE A 366 -11.29 7.10 19.89
CA ILE A 366 -11.67 7.17 18.48
C ILE A 366 -12.62 6.01 18.17
N ARG A 367 -13.90 6.33 18.03
CA ARG A 367 -14.96 5.36 17.71
C ARG A 367 -14.93 5.04 16.23
N ARG A 368 -15.07 3.75 15.93
CA ARG A 368 -15.41 3.28 14.58
C ARG A 368 -16.82 3.76 14.23
N GLY A 369 -17.00 4.28 13.01
CA GLY A 369 -18.32 4.58 12.49
C GLY A 369 -19.16 3.31 12.36
N ARG A 370 -19.97 2.98 13.38
CA ARG A 370 -21.02 1.96 13.24
C ARG A 370 -22.06 2.53 12.30
N ARG A 371 -22.00 2.18 11.02
CA ARG A 371 -23.12 2.38 10.10
C ARG A 371 -23.97 1.12 10.16
N PRO A 372 -25.21 1.17 10.71
CA PRO A 372 -26.22 0.20 10.32
C PRO A 372 -26.28 0.16 8.79
N TRP A 373 -26.72 -0.94 8.20
CA TRP A 373 -26.91 -1.16 6.76
C TRP A 373 -27.89 -0.17 6.07
N ARG A 374 -28.08 1.04 6.60
CA ARG A 374 -28.82 2.14 6.00
C ARG A 374 -27.89 2.86 5.02
N LEU A 375 -28.33 2.88 3.75
CA LEU A 375 -27.87 3.67 2.61
C LEU A 375 -26.58 4.47 2.86
N LYS A 376 -25.50 4.11 2.14
CA LYS A 376 -24.30 4.94 1.98
C LYS A 376 -24.75 6.39 1.77
N LYS A 377 -24.51 7.26 2.75
CA LYS A 377 -25.02 8.65 2.78
C LYS A 377 -24.55 9.49 1.59
N PHE A 378 -23.46 9.07 0.93
CA PHE A 378 -22.81 9.75 -0.18
C PHE A 378 -22.44 8.76 -1.31
N PRO A 379 -23.43 8.11 -1.95
CA PRO A 379 -23.15 7.00 -2.87
C PRO A 379 -22.39 7.46 -4.12
N LEU A 380 -22.63 8.69 -4.58
CA LEU A 380 -21.94 9.30 -5.72
C LEU A 380 -20.46 9.56 -5.42
N HIS A 381 -20.15 9.88 -4.16
CA HIS A 381 -18.78 10.12 -3.71
C HIS A 381 -17.99 8.80 -3.69
N ASP A 382 -18.54 7.75 -3.07
CA ASP A 382 -17.92 6.43 -3.05
C ASP A 382 -17.68 5.90 -4.46
N ALA A 383 -18.65 6.07 -5.36
CA ALA A 383 -18.52 5.65 -6.75
C ALA A 383 -17.39 6.42 -7.45
N ALA A 384 -17.27 7.71 -7.18
CA ALA A 384 -16.23 8.54 -7.77
C ALA A 384 -14.83 8.24 -7.21
N GLU A 385 -14.72 8.01 -5.91
CA GLU A 385 -13.50 7.60 -5.21
C GLU A 385 -12.99 6.25 -5.69
N LEU A 386 -13.89 5.30 -5.98
CA LEU A 386 -13.55 3.95 -6.46
C LEU A 386 -13.33 3.89 -7.98
N GLY A 387 -13.53 5.00 -8.70
CA GLY A 387 -13.41 5.03 -10.15
C GLY A 387 -14.51 4.25 -10.88
N ASN A 388 -15.63 3.94 -10.22
CA ASN A 388 -16.74 3.17 -10.79
C ASN A 388 -17.61 4.07 -11.67
N LYS A 389 -17.19 4.24 -12.93
CA LYS A 389 -17.86 5.11 -13.90
C LYS A 389 -19.33 4.74 -14.11
N GLU A 390 -19.64 3.45 -14.16
CA GLU A 390 -20.99 2.93 -14.38
C GLU A 390 -21.93 3.32 -13.23
N LEU A 391 -21.48 3.15 -11.98
CA LEU A 391 -22.24 3.54 -10.80
C LEU A 391 -22.36 5.07 -10.69
N VAL A 392 -21.31 5.81 -11.02
CA VAL A 392 -21.38 7.29 -11.11
C VAL A 392 -22.46 7.70 -12.13
N ASN A 393 -22.46 7.10 -13.33
CA ASN A 393 -23.45 7.38 -14.36
C ASN A 393 -24.88 7.05 -13.91
N PHE A 394 -25.07 5.97 -13.14
CA PHE A 394 -26.37 5.61 -12.59
C PHE A 394 -26.87 6.54 -11.46
N LEU A 395 -25.94 7.14 -10.70
CA LEU A 395 -26.24 8.00 -9.56
C LEU A 395 -26.38 9.48 -9.94
N ILE A 396 -25.76 9.90 -11.04
CA ILE A 396 -25.95 11.23 -11.63
C ILE A 396 -27.43 11.41 -11.97
N GLY A 397 -28.01 12.53 -11.52
CA GLY A 397 -29.46 12.81 -11.62
C GLY A 397 -30.28 12.33 -10.41
N LYS A 398 -29.72 11.49 -9.53
CA LYS A 398 -30.34 11.10 -8.25
C LYS A 398 -29.73 11.84 -7.05
N VAL A 399 -28.50 12.29 -7.20
CA VAL A 399 -27.76 13.10 -6.23
C VAL A 399 -27.16 14.30 -6.98
N ALA A 400 -27.12 15.47 -6.35
CA ALA A 400 -26.48 16.65 -6.92
C ALA A 400 -25.00 16.36 -7.22
N VAL A 401 -24.55 16.74 -8.42
CA VAL A 401 -23.20 16.44 -8.90
C VAL A 401 -22.12 17.09 -8.02
N ASP A 402 -22.41 18.27 -7.48
CA ASP A 402 -21.55 19.02 -6.54
C ASP A 402 -21.96 18.87 -5.08
N SER A 403 -22.73 17.82 -4.75
CA SER A 403 -23.00 17.53 -3.34
C SER A 403 -21.68 17.35 -2.58
N GLU A 404 -21.58 17.95 -1.41
CA GLU A 404 -20.42 17.80 -0.54
C GLU A 404 -20.66 16.73 0.52
N ASN A 405 -19.64 15.92 0.78
CA ASN A 405 -19.66 15.05 1.95
C ASN A 405 -19.31 15.82 3.23
N GLN A 406 -19.24 15.10 4.35
CA GLN A 406 -18.94 15.68 5.67
C GLN A 406 -17.59 16.44 5.78
N PHE A 407 -16.72 16.33 4.77
CA PHE A 407 -15.42 17.01 4.68
C PHE A 407 -15.38 18.11 3.62
N GLY A 408 -16.53 18.55 3.10
CA GLY A 408 -16.58 19.52 2.01
C GLY A 408 -16.00 18.97 0.70
N LEU A 409 -15.93 17.65 0.54
CA LEU A 409 -15.37 17.04 -0.67
C LEU A 409 -16.50 16.74 -1.64
N THR A 410 -16.35 17.20 -2.88
CA THR A 410 -17.26 16.85 -3.98
C THR A 410 -16.85 15.54 -4.65
N PRO A 411 -17.74 14.85 -5.38
CA PRO A 411 -17.38 13.69 -6.20
C PRO A 411 -16.21 13.96 -7.15
N LEU A 412 -16.14 15.17 -7.74
CA LEU A 412 -15.05 15.56 -8.64
C LEU A 412 -13.72 15.63 -7.89
N PHE A 413 -13.73 16.15 -6.67
CA PHE A 413 -12.54 16.16 -5.82
C PHE A 413 -12.00 14.73 -5.61
N LEU A 414 -12.90 13.75 -5.35
CA LEU A 414 -12.48 12.37 -5.05
C LEU A 414 -11.92 11.64 -6.26
N ALA A 415 -12.54 11.83 -7.42
CA ALA A 415 -12.02 11.33 -8.68
C ALA A 415 -10.66 11.97 -9.01
N SER A 416 -10.49 13.25 -8.67
CA SER A 416 -9.25 14.00 -8.92
C SER A 416 -8.10 13.57 -8.03
N GLU A 417 -8.35 13.34 -6.75
CA GLU A 417 -7.35 12.82 -5.81
C GLU A 417 -6.85 11.42 -6.20
N ASN A 418 -7.75 10.55 -6.65
CA ASN A 418 -7.44 9.15 -6.98
C ASN A 418 -7.02 8.91 -8.44
N GLY A 419 -7.03 9.95 -9.28
CA GLY A 419 -6.58 9.84 -10.67
C GLY A 419 -7.59 9.18 -11.61
N HIS A 420 -8.88 9.17 -11.25
CA HIS A 420 -9.94 8.53 -12.02
C HIS A 420 -10.42 9.41 -13.18
N LEU A 421 -9.56 9.58 -14.19
CA LEU A 421 -9.82 10.40 -15.38
C LEU A 421 -11.18 10.13 -16.06
N PRO A 422 -11.63 8.88 -16.28
CA PRO A 422 -12.93 8.63 -16.91
C PRO A 422 -14.10 9.11 -16.08
N VAL A 423 -13.98 9.08 -14.75
CA VAL A 423 -15.01 9.54 -13.82
C VAL A 423 -15.02 11.06 -13.73
N ALA A 424 -13.86 11.70 -13.55
CA ALA A 424 -13.75 13.15 -13.48
C ALA A 424 -14.29 13.82 -14.75
N ARG A 425 -13.99 13.25 -15.92
CA ARG A 425 -14.54 13.69 -17.20
C ARG A 425 -16.06 13.64 -17.21
N LEU A 426 -16.64 12.51 -16.79
CA LEU A 426 -18.10 12.33 -16.72
C LEU A 426 -18.75 13.33 -15.77
N LEU A 427 -18.15 13.60 -14.60
CA LEU A 427 -18.66 14.57 -13.64
C LEU A 427 -18.65 16.00 -14.21
N LEU A 428 -17.55 16.40 -14.86
CA LEU A 428 -17.43 17.70 -15.54
C LEU A 428 -18.42 17.87 -16.70
N GLU A 429 -18.62 16.82 -17.51
CA GLU A 429 -19.62 16.79 -18.59
C GLU A 429 -21.06 16.97 -18.06
N LYS A 430 -21.28 16.62 -16.80
CA LYS A 430 -22.58 16.72 -16.11
C LYS A 430 -22.69 17.98 -15.25
N GLY A 431 -21.79 18.94 -15.46
CA GLY A 431 -21.87 20.27 -14.87
C GLY A 431 -21.26 20.40 -13.48
N ALA A 432 -20.39 19.47 -13.06
CA ALA A 432 -19.62 19.64 -11.82
C ALA A 432 -18.77 20.92 -11.89
N ASP A 433 -18.76 21.69 -10.81
CA ASP A 433 -17.85 22.83 -10.66
C ASP A 433 -16.39 22.32 -10.70
N PRO A 434 -15.53 22.85 -11.60
CA PRO A 434 -14.12 22.45 -11.66
C PRO A 434 -13.28 22.99 -10.48
N ASN A 435 -13.75 24.02 -9.76
CA ASN A 435 -12.97 24.75 -8.75
C ASN A 435 -13.53 24.74 -7.30
N PRO A 436 -14.24 23.71 -6.80
CA PRO A 436 -14.67 23.68 -5.41
C PRO A 436 -13.44 23.61 -4.50
N THR A 437 -13.54 24.26 -3.33
CA THR A 437 -12.53 24.10 -2.28
C THR A 437 -13.09 23.23 -1.18
N ASN A 438 -12.28 22.29 -0.69
CA ASN A 438 -12.65 21.52 0.49
C ASN A 438 -12.37 22.32 1.79
N ILE A 439 -12.61 21.69 2.94
CA ILE A 439 -12.33 22.30 4.26
C ILE A 439 -10.86 22.71 4.49
N LEU A 440 -9.93 22.27 3.63
CA LEU A 440 -8.50 22.60 3.68
C LEU A 440 -8.10 23.66 2.64
N GLY A 441 -9.07 24.21 1.91
CA GLY A 441 -8.80 25.13 0.80
C GLY A 441 -8.16 24.45 -0.42
N GLU A 442 -8.13 23.11 -0.48
CA GLU A 442 -7.61 22.39 -1.65
C GLU A 442 -8.69 22.29 -2.73
N THR A 443 -8.29 22.47 -3.98
CA THR A 443 -9.13 22.30 -5.18
C THR A 443 -8.86 20.95 -5.88
N PRO A 444 -9.78 20.44 -6.72
CA PRO A 444 -9.56 19.24 -7.52
C PRO A 444 -8.24 19.26 -8.32
N ILE A 445 -7.90 20.40 -8.92
CA ILE A 445 -6.65 20.54 -9.69
C ILE A 445 -5.41 20.47 -8.79
N SER A 446 -5.48 21.06 -7.59
CA SER A 446 -4.36 21.03 -6.64
C SER A 446 -4.03 19.62 -6.15
N VAL A 447 -5.06 18.80 -5.88
CA VAL A 447 -4.86 17.41 -5.48
C VAL A 447 -4.43 16.53 -6.63
N ALA A 448 -4.97 16.72 -7.84
CA ALA A 448 -4.52 16.02 -9.02
C ALA A 448 -3.02 16.26 -9.29
N ALA A 449 -2.56 17.51 -9.17
CA ALA A 449 -1.15 17.87 -9.30
C ALA A 449 -0.29 17.27 -8.18
N LYS A 450 -0.73 17.39 -6.93
CA LYS A 450 -0.06 16.83 -5.74
C LYS A 450 0.20 15.33 -5.85
N TYR A 451 -0.71 14.59 -6.46
CA TYR A 451 -0.60 13.13 -6.64
C TYR A 451 -0.07 12.71 -8.02
N GLY A 452 0.33 13.66 -8.87
CA GLY A 452 0.99 13.39 -10.16
C GLY A 452 0.05 12.89 -11.26
N HIS A 453 -1.23 13.24 -11.20
CA HIS A 453 -2.24 12.84 -12.20
C HIS A 453 -2.25 13.80 -13.38
N GLU A 454 -1.18 13.83 -14.17
CA GLU A 454 -0.94 14.82 -15.23
C GLU A 454 -2.08 14.97 -16.23
N SER A 455 -2.63 13.87 -16.75
CA SER A 455 -3.75 13.91 -17.70
C SER A 455 -5.00 14.55 -17.09
N LEU A 456 -5.16 14.43 -15.77
CA LEU A 456 -6.28 14.97 -15.02
C LEU A 456 -6.08 16.46 -14.73
N VAL A 457 -4.85 16.88 -14.44
CA VAL A 457 -4.46 18.29 -14.32
C VAL A 457 -4.78 19.03 -15.63
N LYS A 458 -4.40 18.46 -16.77
CA LYS A 458 -4.71 19.05 -18.09
C LYS A 458 -6.22 19.21 -18.33
N LEU A 459 -7.01 18.16 -18.04
CA LEU A 459 -8.47 18.20 -18.17
C LEU A 459 -9.12 19.25 -17.27
N LEU A 460 -8.73 19.30 -15.99
CA LEU A 460 -9.28 20.24 -15.01
C LEU A 460 -8.90 21.67 -15.36
N LEU A 461 -7.68 21.90 -15.85
CA LEU A 461 -7.23 23.21 -16.28
C LEU A 461 -8.03 23.72 -17.49
N GLU A 462 -8.26 22.88 -18.50
CA GLU A 462 -9.10 23.21 -19.65
C GLU A 462 -10.51 23.64 -19.22
N LYS A 463 -11.13 22.88 -18.30
CA LYS A 463 -12.48 23.17 -17.81
C LYS A 463 -12.55 24.39 -16.88
N ALA A 464 -11.56 24.58 -16.02
CA ALA A 464 -11.49 25.75 -15.14
C ALA A 464 -11.33 27.06 -15.92
N LEU A 465 -10.56 27.04 -17.02
CA LEU A 465 -10.34 28.22 -17.87
C LEU A 465 -11.52 28.56 -18.79
N ALA A 466 -12.41 27.60 -19.07
CA ALA A 466 -13.63 27.81 -19.83
C ALA A 466 -14.79 28.38 -18.99
N SER A 467 -14.66 28.45 -17.65
CA SER A 467 -15.70 28.98 -16.76
C SER A 467 -15.70 30.53 -16.71
N PRO A 468 -16.86 31.21 -16.87
CA PRO A 468 -16.91 32.68 -16.88
C PRO A 468 -16.76 33.27 -15.46
N GLY A 469 -15.93 34.31 -15.31
CA GLY A 469 -15.76 35.07 -14.05
C GLY A 469 -14.48 34.79 -13.24
N SER A 470 -13.49 34.16 -13.86
CA SER A 470 -12.37 33.53 -13.15
C SER A 470 -11.08 34.37 -13.22
N ASP A 471 -10.72 35.04 -12.11
CA ASP A 471 -9.33 35.44 -11.81
C ASP A 471 -8.48 34.20 -11.38
N SER A 472 -9.02 33.00 -11.64
CA SER A 472 -8.47 31.71 -11.21
C SER A 472 -7.12 31.41 -11.82
N SER A 473 -6.79 32.00 -12.98
CA SER A 473 -5.46 31.83 -13.57
C SER A 473 -4.37 32.43 -12.69
N LYS A 474 -4.65 33.55 -12.01
CA LYS A 474 -3.70 34.24 -11.13
C LYS A 474 -3.60 33.54 -9.78
N THR A 475 -4.74 33.10 -9.23
CA THR A 475 -4.84 32.30 -8.01
C THR A 475 -4.18 30.93 -8.15
N MET A 476 -4.34 30.26 -9.31
CA MET A 476 -3.70 28.97 -9.60
C MET A 476 -2.19 29.11 -9.82
N LEU A 477 -1.72 30.22 -10.44
CA LEU A 477 -0.29 30.50 -10.57
C LEU A 477 0.36 30.79 -9.22
N ASP A 478 -0.22 31.65 -8.40
CA ASP A 478 0.30 31.97 -7.06
C ASP A 478 0.35 30.72 -6.17
N TYR A 479 -0.67 29.85 -6.26
CA TYR A 479 -0.64 28.54 -5.62
C TYR A 479 0.47 27.63 -6.15
N ALA A 480 0.62 27.53 -7.48
CA ALA A 480 1.64 26.67 -8.12
C ALA A 480 3.06 27.10 -7.77
N GLU A 481 3.32 28.41 -7.75
CA GLU A 481 4.62 29.03 -7.42
C GLU A 481 4.95 28.90 -5.94
N ARG A 482 4.04 29.26 -5.03
CA ARG A 482 4.24 29.10 -3.57
C ARG A 482 4.49 27.65 -3.17
N ARG A 483 3.92 26.69 -3.91
CA ARG A 483 3.98 25.26 -3.60
C ARG A 483 5.00 24.48 -4.43
N ARG A 484 5.76 25.15 -5.32
CA ARG A 484 6.76 24.56 -6.24
C ARG A 484 6.23 23.36 -7.04
N HIS A 485 4.98 23.42 -7.50
CA HIS A 485 4.36 22.33 -8.26
C HIS A 485 4.75 22.42 -9.74
N ALA A 486 5.90 21.86 -10.12
CA ALA A 486 6.46 21.91 -11.48
C ALA A 486 5.44 21.57 -12.58
N ILE A 487 4.68 20.49 -12.40
CA ILE A 487 3.64 20.05 -13.35
C ILE A 487 2.54 21.10 -13.55
N LEU A 488 2.12 21.78 -12.46
CA LEU A 488 1.07 22.79 -12.53
C LEU A 488 1.60 24.09 -13.14
N VAL A 489 2.85 24.46 -12.86
CA VAL A 489 3.53 25.61 -13.48
C VAL A 489 3.69 25.40 -14.98
N GLU A 490 4.16 24.23 -15.42
CA GLU A 490 4.29 23.87 -16.83
C GLU A 490 2.93 23.87 -17.54
N ALA A 491 1.92 23.22 -16.96
CA ALA A 491 0.58 23.19 -17.55
C ALA A 491 -0.06 24.58 -17.67
N LEU A 492 0.15 25.47 -16.68
CA LEU A 492 -0.32 26.86 -16.74
C LEU A 492 0.44 27.68 -17.80
N PHE A 493 1.73 27.42 -17.99
CA PHE A 493 2.54 28.08 -19.02
C PHE A 493 2.12 27.66 -20.42
N GLU A 494 1.91 26.36 -20.68
CA GLU A 494 1.37 25.83 -21.93
C GLU A 494 -0.02 26.40 -22.23
N ALA A 495 -0.92 26.42 -21.24
CA ALA A 495 -2.28 26.95 -21.41
C ALA A 495 -2.29 28.47 -21.69
N ARG A 496 -1.32 29.22 -21.16
CA ARG A 496 -1.15 30.66 -21.45
C ARG A 496 -0.62 30.89 -22.86
N GLN A 497 0.36 30.10 -23.32
CA GLN A 497 0.90 30.14 -24.68
C GLN A 497 -0.19 29.83 -25.73
N HIS A 498 -0.98 28.78 -25.49
CA HIS A 498 -2.07 28.40 -26.39
C HIS A 498 -3.18 29.46 -26.47
N ARG A 499 -3.48 30.16 -25.36
CA ARG A 499 -4.42 31.29 -25.37
C ARG A 499 -3.88 32.49 -26.16
N LEU A 500 -2.60 32.81 -25.99
CA LEU A 500 -1.95 33.90 -26.75
C LEU A 500 -1.94 33.63 -28.25
N GLN A 501 -1.86 32.37 -28.67
CA GLN A 501 -1.96 31.95 -30.08
C GLN A 501 -3.42 31.96 -30.60
N SER A 502 -4.42 31.66 -29.77
CA SER A 502 -5.83 31.65 -30.19
C SER A 502 -6.47 33.04 -30.31
N TYR A 503 -5.88 34.09 -29.73
CA TYR A 503 -6.33 35.49 -29.86
C TYR A 503 -5.60 36.28 -30.98
N GLY A 504 -4.75 35.60 -31.76
CA GLY A 504 -3.94 36.20 -32.83
C GLY A 504 -4.47 35.99 -34.25
N HIS A 505 -5.76 35.75 -34.44
CA HIS A 505 -6.41 35.64 -35.76
C HIS A 505 -7.66 36.51 -35.87
#